data_AF-A0A2P6Q382-F1
#
_entry.id   AF-A0A2P6Q382-F1
#
_cell.length_a   1.000
_cell.length_b   1.000
_cell.length_c   1.000
_cell.angle_alpha   90.00
_cell.angle_beta   90.00
_cell.angle_gamma   90.00
#
_symmetry.space_group_name_H-M   'P 1'
#
loop_
_entity.id
_entity.type
_entity.pdbx_description
1 polymer ?
#
loop_
_entity_poly.entity_id
_entity_poly.type
_entity_poly.pdbx_seq_one_letter_code
_entity_poly.pdbx_strand_id
1 'polypeptide(L)' 'MISNFYVRQSQDDFKVVDNSMQAHFNGKTEFILLHNSFPQIPQHRFHLLDYSQLKNARINKTDLLTGKFTNFS' A
#
# COMPACT_ATOMS: atom_id res chain seq x y z
N MET A 1 0.93 -15.91 -9.88
CA MET A 1 0.11 -16.52 -8.84
C MET A 1 0.93 -16.60 -7.57
N ILE A 2 0.31 -16.28 -6.43
CA ILE A 2 0.93 -16.44 -5.11
C ILE A 2 0.05 -17.42 -4.34
N SER A 3 0.63 -18.46 -3.78
CA SER A 3 -0.08 -19.52 -3.03
C SER A 3 0.66 -19.85 -1.72
N ASN A 4 0.01 -20.61 -0.83
CA ASN A 4 0.58 -21.08 0.44
C ASN A 4 1.04 -19.95 1.39
N PHE A 5 0.24 -18.88 1.47
CA PHE A 5 0.39 -17.79 2.43
C PHE A 5 -0.73 -17.80 3.47
N TYR A 6 -0.58 -17.03 4.55
CA TYR A 6 -1.64 -16.83 5.54
C TYR A 6 -2.28 -15.46 5.36
N VAL A 7 -3.55 -15.34 5.73
CA VAL A 7 -4.26 -14.05 5.74
C VAL A 7 -4.49 -13.63 7.19
N ARG A 8 -4.26 -12.36 7.49
CA ARG A 8 -4.57 -11.76 8.80
C ARG A 8 -5.28 -10.43 8.61
N GLN A 9 -5.96 -9.95 9.66
CA GLN A 9 -6.53 -8.62 9.67
C GLN A 9 -5.43 -7.57 9.48
N SER A 10 -5.71 -6.55 8.67
CA SER A 10 -4.78 -5.44 8.46
C SER A 10 -4.62 -4.63 9.75
N GLN A 11 -3.40 -4.21 10.05
CA GLN A 11 -3.17 -3.20 11.09
C GLN A 11 -3.44 -1.80 10.51
N ASP A 12 -4.30 -1.04 11.17
CA ASP A 12 -4.77 0.26 10.65
C ASP A 12 -3.64 1.29 10.53
N ASP A 13 -2.62 1.19 11.39
CA ASP A 13 -1.51 2.16 11.47
C ASP A 13 -0.61 2.21 10.23
N PHE A 14 -0.62 1.17 9.38
CA PHE A 14 0.31 1.03 8.25
C PHE A 14 -0.40 0.83 6.91
N LYS A 15 -1.68 1.20 6.83
CA LYS A 15 -2.55 0.92 5.70
C LYS A 15 -2.41 1.98 4.60
N VAL A 16 -1.93 1.56 3.43
CA VAL A 16 -1.86 2.43 2.22
C VAL A 16 -3.11 2.28 1.34
N VAL A 17 -3.77 1.12 1.37
CA VAL A 17 -4.96 0.80 0.59
C VAL A 17 -6.03 0.25 1.51
N ASP A 18 -7.30 0.61 1.30
CA ASP A 18 -8.42 0.26 2.18
C ASP A 18 -8.85 -1.23 2.12
N ASN A 19 -7.93 -2.16 2.37
CA ASN A 19 -8.19 -3.60 2.47
C ASN A 19 -8.23 -4.05 3.94
N SER A 20 -9.28 -4.77 4.34
CA SER A 20 -9.45 -5.27 5.72
C SER A 20 -8.52 -6.43 6.09
N MET A 21 -7.88 -7.07 5.11
CA MET A 21 -6.96 -8.18 5.31
C MET A 21 -5.65 -8.01 4.54
N GLN A 22 -4.58 -8.61 5.08
CA GLN A 22 -3.24 -8.62 4.52
C GLN A 22 -2.70 -10.06 4.39
N ALA A 23 -1.98 -10.31 3.30
CA ALA A 23 -1.27 -11.57 3.07
C ALA A 23 0.09 -11.57 3.81
N HIS A 24 0.39 -12.68 4.48
CA HIS A 24 1.65 -12.94 5.18
C HIS A 24 2.37 -14.11 4.51
N PHE A 25 3.48 -13.80 3.86
CA PHE A 25 4.33 -14.79 3.20
C PHE A 25 5.19 -15.53 4.22
N ASN A 26 5.50 -16.78 3.92
CA ASN A 26 6.27 -17.67 4.78
C ASN A 26 7.15 -18.60 3.92
N GLY A 27 7.94 -19.47 4.57
CA GLY A 27 8.86 -20.37 3.87
C GLY A 27 8.20 -21.40 2.94
N LYS A 28 6.87 -21.57 3.00
CA LYS A 28 6.09 -22.42 2.09
C LYS A 28 5.41 -21.63 0.97
N THR A 29 5.46 -20.30 0.99
CA THR A 29 4.81 -19.46 0.00
C THR A 29 5.45 -19.66 -1.37
N GLU A 30 4.62 -19.86 -2.38
CA GLU A 30 5.05 -20.11 -3.75
C GLU A 30 4.72 -18.91 -4.63
N PHE A 31 5.64 -18.57 -5.52
CA PHE A 31 5.51 -17.47 -6.48
C PHE A 31 5.67 -18.03 -7.89
N ILE A 32 4.60 -17.98 -8.67
CA ILE A 32 4.59 -18.46 -10.06
C ILE A 32 4.33 -17.28 -11.00
N LEU A 33 5.20 -17.11 -11.99
CA LEU A 33 5.03 -16.08 -13.03
C LEU A 33 3.87 -16.47 -13.95
N LEU A 34 3.00 -15.50 -14.28
CA LEU A 34 1.92 -15.69 -15.24
C LEU A 34 2.26 -14.94 -16.52
N HIS A 35 2.40 -15.67 -17.63
CA HIS A 35 2.78 -15.08 -18.93
C HIS A 35 1.58 -14.46 -19.67
N ASN A 36 0.41 -15.11 -19.63
CA ASN A 36 -0.81 -14.68 -20.33
C ASN A 36 -2.03 -14.81 -19.39
N SER A 37 -2.12 -13.94 -18.38
CA SER A 37 -3.25 -13.97 -17.44
C SER A 37 -4.56 -13.63 -18.16
N PHE A 38 -5.56 -14.50 -18.04
CA PHE A 38 -6.94 -14.20 -18.41
C PHE A 38 -7.85 -14.39 -17.18
N PRO A 39 -8.62 -13.36 -16.75
CA PRO A 39 -8.66 -12.01 -17.31
C PRO A 39 -7.31 -11.27 -17.17
N GLN A 40 -7.10 -10.24 -17.98
CA GLN A 40 -5.89 -9.42 -17.90
C GLN A 40 -5.82 -8.73 -16.53
N ILE A 41 -4.65 -8.79 -15.89
CA ILE A 41 -4.40 -8.09 -14.63
C ILE A 41 -4.42 -6.58 -14.91
N PRO A 42 -5.23 -5.78 -14.19
CA PRO A 42 -5.26 -4.34 -14.37
C PRO A 42 -3.88 -3.71 -14.16
N GLN A 43 -3.47 -2.87 -15.10
CA GLN A 43 -2.25 -2.08 -14.95
C GLN A 43 -2.54 -0.83 -14.14
N HIS A 44 -1.71 -0.58 -13.13
CA HIS A 44 -1.80 0.64 -12.33
C HIS A 44 -1.56 1.87 -13.20
N ARG A 45 -2.41 2.89 -13.07
CA ARG A 45 -2.26 4.18 -13.75
C ARG A 45 -1.85 5.22 -12.74
N PHE A 46 -0.74 5.90 -13.00
CA PHE A 46 -0.30 7.03 -12.20
C PHE A 46 -0.97 8.31 -12.68
N HIS A 47 -1.57 9.04 -11.75
CA HIS A 47 -2.00 10.41 -11.97
C HIS A 47 -0.90 11.34 -11.45
N LEU A 48 -0.12 11.89 -12.37
CA LEU A 48 0.92 12.85 -12.01
C LEU A 48 0.26 14.20 -11.71
N LEU A 49 0.59 14.77 -10.56
CA LEU A 49 0.23 16.13 -10.18
C LEU A 49 1.42 17.04 -10.39
N ASP A 50 1.17 18.25 -10.85
CA ASP A 50 2.21 19.27 -10.91
C ASP A 50 2.65 19.64 -9.47
N TYR A 51 3.94 19.92 -9.30
CA TYR A 51 4.49 20.29 -7.99
C TYR A 51 3.80 21.54 -7.39
N SER A 52 3.38 22.49 -8.23
CA SER A 52 2.59 23.65 -7.81
C SER A 52 1.24 23.27 -7.21
N GLN A 53 0.62 22.18 -7.68
CA GLN A 53 -0.64 21.65 -7.15
C GLN A 53 -0.45 20.94 -5.80
N LEU A 54 0.75 20.39 -5.54
CA LEU A 54 1.09 19.80 -4.24
C LEU A 54 1.24 20.86 -3.14
N LYS A 55 1.69 22.08 -3.48
CA LYS A 55 1.87 23.17 -2.50
C LYS A 55 0.56 23.55 -1.80
N ASN A 56 -0.54 23.64 -2.55
CA ASN A 56 -1.84 23.99 -1.98
C ASN A 56 -2.46 22.85 -1.15
N ALA A 57 -2.10 21.59 -1.43
CA ALA A 57 -2.68 20.42 -0.78
C ALA A 57 -1.90 19.93 0.47
N ARG A 58 -0.59 20.17 0.56
CA ARG A 58 0.28 19.61 1.62
C ARG A 58 0.90 20.62 2.58
N ILE A 59 0.97 21.90 2.25
CA ILE A 59 1.76 22.88 3.05
C ILE A 59 1.10 23.26 4.38
N ASN A 60 -0.22 23.07 4.54
CA ASN A 60 -0.91 23.33 5.82
C ASN A 60 -1.06 22.08 6.71
N LYS A 61 -0.47 20.94 6.36
CA LYS A 61 -0.50 19.72 7.17
C LYS A 61 0.91 19.34 7.60
N THR A 62 1.39 20.00 8.67
CA THR A 62 2.64 19.70 9.36
C THR A 62 2.81 18.22 9.74
N ASP A 63 1.70 17.47 9.83
CA ASP A 63 1.69 16.06 10.22
C ASP A 63 2.30 15.11 9.17
N LEU A 64 2.39 15.52 7.90
CA LEU A 64 2.76 14.63 6.80
C LEU A 64 4.27 14.56 6.53
N LEU A 65 5.07 15.46 7.12
CA LEU A 65 6.51 15.58 6.85
C LEU A 65 7.39 15.17 8.02
N THR A 66 6.83 15.06 9.23
CA THR A 66 7.58 14.61 10.39
C THR A 66 6.86 13.39 10.94
N GLY A 67 7.34 12.20 10.61
CA GLY A 67 6.94 10.96 11.29
C GLY A 67 7.36 10.99 12.77
N LYS A 68 6.80 11.92 13.55
CA LYS A 68 7.00 12.06 14.99
C LYS A 68 5.93 11.23 15.67
N PHE A 69 6.25 9.95 15.85
CA PHE A 69 5.74 9.21 16.99
C PHE A 69 6.43 9.78 18.23
N THR A 70 5.70 10.48 19.09
CA THR A 70 5.90 10.46 20.55
C THR A 70 4.68 11.08 21.23
N ASN A 71 3.93 10.24 21.93
CA ASN A 71 3.03 10.60 23.01
C ASN A 71 3.81 11.38 24.08
N PHE A 72 3.31 12.54 24.50
CA PHE A 72 3.49 13.05 25.86
C PHE A 72 2.29 13.91 26.25
N SER A 73 1.46 13.36 27.13
CA SER A 73 0.71 14.05 28.19
C SER A 73 0.40 13.02 29.26
#